data_AF-A0AAW2YKX9-F1
#
_entry.id   AF-A0AAW2YKX9-F1
#
_cell.length_a   1.000
_cell.length_b   1.000
_cell.length_c   1.000
_cell.angle_alpha   90.00
_cell.angle_beta   90.00
_cell.angle_gamma   90.00
#
_symmetry.space_group_name_H-M   'P 1'
#
loop_
_entity.id
_entity.type
_entity.pdbx_description
1 polymer ?
#
loop_
_entity_poly.entity_id
_entity_poly.type
_entity_poly.pdbx_seq_one_letter_code
_entity_poly.pdbx_strand_id
1 'polypeptide(L)'
;MNNALEIDRDRVTGLLNDAKIATEKDDIVSLLSQAEELLIHKHSQSLLGEFLGSFLDFHLDNSPQVKKYICKFIATTCRVADAILSVTNLKDIVGTLSYLTSDQNNNVLKSIITSSTSAYKKGFQVLCLDSASSEQDRQALWNIMNVLEKKIIEFLDHDNDGVRVHSYHFLETLIIIDSFPASSGPLYVGTRRGPKLTTEQEDI
;
A
#
# COMPACT_ATOMS: atom_id res chain seq x y z
N MET A 1 23.85 -19.31 4.68
CA MET A 1 22.66 -18.46 4.46
C MET A 1 22.79 -17.07 5.08
N ASN A 2 23.36 -16.91 6.28
CA ASN A 2 23.47 -15.58 6.95
C ASN A 2 24.32 -14.53 6.21
N ASN A 3 25.44 -14.91 5.58
CA ASN A 3 26.36 -13.94 4.97
C ASN A 3 25.76 -13.20 3.75
N ALA A 4 24.96 -13.87 2.91
CA ALA A 4 24.35 -13.23 1.74
C ALA A 4 23.29 -12.18 2.13
N LEU A 5 22.47 -12.48 3.15
CA LEU A 5 21.47 -11.54 3.66
C LEU A 5 22.13 -10.31 4.29
N GLU A 6 23.24 -10.49 5.01
CA GLU A 6 24.01 -9.41 5.62
C GLU A 6 24.64 -8.50 4.55
N ILE A 7 25.22 -9.08 3.50
CA ILE A 7 25.75 -8.33 2.35
C ILE A 7 24.63 -7.52 1.66
N ASP A 8 23.45 -8.11 1.44
CA ASP A 8 22.34 -7.41 0.82
C ASP A 8 21.74 -6.32 1.73
N ARG A 9 21.74 -6.53 3.05
CA ARG A 9 21.37 -5.50 4.04
C ARG A 9 22.32 -4.30 3.96
N ASP A 10 23.62 -4.53 3.95
CA ASP A 10 24.62 -3.47 3.81
C ASP A 10 24.47 -2.76 2.47
N ARG A 11 24.16 -3.50 1.41
CA ARG A 11 23.89 -2.94 0.09
C ARG A 11 22.66 -2.04 0.07
N VAL A 12 21.54 -2.47 0.65
CA VAL A 12 20.33 -1.61 0.78
C VAL A 12 20.67 -0.36 1.58
N THR A 13 21.42 -0.50 2.67
CA THR A 13 21.86 0.64 3.50
C THR A 13 22.68 1.65 2.68
N GLY A 14 23.65 1.16 1.90
CA GLY A 14 24.43 1.99 0.99
C GLY A 14 23.56 2.71 -0.04
N LEU A 15 22.69 1.97 -0.74
CA LEU A 15 21.78 2.53 -1.75
C LEU A 15 20.88 3.65 -1.19
N LEU A 16 20.29 3.44 0.00
CA LEU A 16 19.42 4.46 0.62
C LEU A 16 20.20 5.67 1.11
N ASN A 17 21.43 5.49 1.60
CA ASN A 17 22.28 6.60 2.00
C ASN A 17 22.76 7.43 0.80
N ASP A 18 23.19 6.75 -0.28
CA ASP A 18 23.57 7.38 -1.53
C ASP A 18 22.41 8.16 -2.13
N ALA A 19 21.19 7.61 -2.06
CA ALA A 19 19.98 8.28 -2.53
C ALA A 19 19.65 9.54 -1.72
N LYS A 20 19.96 9.56 -0.41
CA LYS A 20 19.73 10.75 0.44
C LYS A 20 20.67 11.92 0.11
N ILE A 21 21.87 11.63 -0.40
CA ILE A 21 22.87 12.66 -0.75
C ILE A 21 22.86 13.03 -2.23
N ALA A 22 22.21 12.22 -3.08
CA ALA A 22 22.10 12.48 -4.50
C ALA A 22 21.35 13.78 -4.78
N THR A 23 21.89 14.60 -5.69
CA THR A 23 21.26 15.86 -6.11
C THR A 23 20.31 15.66 -7.29
N GLU A 24 20.69 14.77 -8.20
CA GLU A 24 19.93 14.46 -9.41
C GLU A 24 18.76 13.53 -9.10
N LYS A 25 17.56 13.93 -9.52
CA LYS A 25 16.32 13.21 -9.17
C LYS A 25 16.21 11.86 -9.88
N ASP A 26 16.78 11.73 -11.07
CA ASP A 26 16.89 10.46 -11.77
C ASP A 26 17.81 9.47 -11.03
N ASP A 27 18.90 9.95 -10.43
CA ASP A 27 19.81 9.11 -9.65
C ASP A 27 19.14 8.61 -8.37
N ILE A 28 18.39 9.48 -7.67
CA ILE A 28 17.58 9.06 -6.51
C ILE A 28 16.65 7.92 -6.91
N VAL A 29 15.90 8.09 -8.00
CA VAL A 29 14.94 7.07 -8.47
C VAL A 29 15.65 5.78 -8.87
N SER A 30 16.81 5.86 -9.51
CA SER A 30 17.62 4.69 -9.88
C SER A 30 18.10 3.91 -8.66
N LEU A 31 18.59 4.61 -7.64
CA LEU A 31 19.05 4.00 -6.38
C LEU A 31 17.89 3.38 -5.60
N LEU A 32 16.75 4.07 -5.53
CA LEU A 32 15.52 3.52 -4.93
C LEU A 32 15.01 2.28 -5.67
N SER A 33 15.14 2.24 -7.00
CA SER A 33 14.77 1.07 -7.79
C SER A 33 15.66 -0.14 -7.52
N GLN A 34 16.96 0.08 -7.31
CA GLN A 34 17.87 -1.00 -6.93
C GLN A 34 17.57 -1.50 -5.52
N ALA A 35 17.21 -0.61 -4.59
CA ALA A 35 16.80 -0.99 -3.25
C ALA A 35 15.46 -1.76 -3.26
N GLU A 36 14.47 -1.33 -4.06
CA GLU A 36 13.20 -2.03 -4.24
C GLU A 36 13.39 -3.49 -4.67
N GLU A 37 14.32 -3.75 -5.60
CA GLU A 37 14.61 -5.11 -6.07
C GLU A 37 15.02 -6.04 -4.92
N LEU A 38 15.91 -5.57 -4.05
CA LEU A 38 16.36 -6.34 -2.89
C LEU A 38 15.26 -6.49 -1.84
N LEU A 39 14.50 -5.42 -1.60
CA LEU A 39 13.48 -5.35 -0.56
C LEU A 39 12.20 -6.09 -0.90
N ILE A 40 11.80 -6.16 -2.17
CA ILE A 40 10.51 -6.76 -2.58
C ILE A 40 10.72 -8.10 -3.27
N HIS A 41 11.71 -8.24 -4.14
CA HIS A 41 11.85 -9.41 -5.00
C HIS A 41 12.82 -10.46 -4.42
N LYS A 42 13.85 -10.04 -3.68
CA LYS A 42 14.87 -10.95 -3.15
C LYS A 42 14.66 -11.35 -1.68
N HIS A 43 14.47 -10.38 -0.79
CA HIS A 43 14.49 -10.60 0.67
C HIS A 43 13.32 -9.93 1.40
N SER A 44 12.12 -9.96 0.82
CA SER A 44 10.93 -9.30 1.36
C SER A 44 10.56 -9.72 2.78
N GLN A 45 10.74 -11.00 3.13
CA GLN A 45 10.44 -11.50 4.47
C GLN A 45 11.40 -11.01 5.57
N SER A 46 12.59 -10.51 5.20
CA SER A 46 13.65 -10.22 6.17
C SER A 46 14.09 -8.76 6.19
N LEU A 47 14.06 -8.07 5.05
CA LEU A 47 14.58 -6.70 4.93
C LEU A 47 13.48 -5.64 4.80
N LEU A 48 12.32 -5.98 4.23
CA LEU A 48 11.28 -4.97 3.96
C LEU A 48 10.86 -4.22 5.23
N GLY A 49 10.55 -4.94 6.30
CA GLY A 49 10.12 -4.32 7.56
C GLY A 49 11.18 -3.42 8.20
N GLU A 50 12.46 -3.75 8.03
CA GLU A 50 13.60 -3.00 8.58
C GLU A 50 13.81 -1.67 7.83
N PHE A 51 13.67 -1.69 6.50
CA PHE A 51 13.98 -0.54 5.65
C PHE A 51 12.75 0.26 5.19
N LEU A 52 11.53 -0.21 5.47
CA LEU A 52 10.30 0.45 5.01
C LEU A 52 10.26 1.92 5.40
N GLY A 53 10.50 2.26 6.67
CA GLY A 53 10.49 3.66 7.13
C GLY A 53 11.51 4.52 6.37
N SER A 54 12.76 4.07 6.29
CA SER A 54 13.84 4.76 5.56
C SER A 54 13.53 4.94 4.07
N PHE A 55 12.81 4.00 3.46
CA PHE A 55 12.37 4.12 2.08
C PHE A 55 11.21 5.10 1.93
N LEU A 56 10.25 5.08 2.87
CA LEU A 56 9.10 5.97 2.87
C LEU A 56 9.52 7.43 3.08
N ASP A 57 10.57 7.73 3.84
CA ASP A 57 11.06 9.11 4.09
C ASP A 57 11.28 9.94 2.82
N PHE A 58 11.58 9.30 1.69
CA PHE A 58 11.71 9.96 0.39
C PHE A 58 10.41 10.61 -0.13
N HIS A 59 9.26 10.36 0.51
CA HIS A 59 8.02 11.10 0.23
C HIS A 59 8.15 12.62 0.51
N LEU A 60 9.12 13.00 1.35
CA LEU A 60 9.42 14.40 1.68
C LEU A 60 10.22 15.12 0.58
N ASP A 61 10.75 14.42 -0.42
CA ASP A 61 11.45 15.07 -1.53
C ASP A 61 10.47 15.91 -2.36
N ASN A 62 10.87 17.11 -2.79
CA ASN A 62 10.01 18.02 -3.54
C ASN A 62 9.76 17.57 -4.99
N SER A 63 10.54 16.61 -5.51
CA SER A 63 10.42 16.13 -6.88
C SER A 63 9.15 15.31 -7.06
N PRO A 64 8.27 15.69 -8.01
CA PRO A 64 7.11 14.88 -8.38
C PRO A 64 7.51 13.47 -8.84
N GLN A 65 8.70 13.31 -9.43
CA GLN A 65 9.18 12.02 -9.89
C GLN A 65 9.49 11.08 -8.72
N VAL A 66 10.18 11.58 -7.69
CA VAL A 66 10.50 10.81 -6.49
C VAL A 66 9.21 10.45 -5.75
N LYS A 67 8.29 11.40 -5.54
CA LYS A 67 6.99 11.12 -4.88
C LYS A 67 6.17 10.05 -5.62
N LYS A 68 6.08 10.14 -6.96
CA LYS A 68 5.43 9.10 -7.78
C LYS A 68 6.12 7.75 -7.63
N TYR A 69 7.44 7.73 -7.51
CA TYR A 69 8.19 6.49 -7.27
C TYR A 69 7.83 5.86 -5.92
N ILE A 70 7.72 6.67 -4.86
CA ILE A 70 7.26 6.19 -3.55
C ILE A 70 5.84 5.62 -3.62
N CYS A 71 4.93 6.29 -4.32
CA CYS A 71 3.58 5.74 -4.55
C CYS A 71 3.62 4.40 -5.31
N LYS A 72 4.47 4.27 -6.34
CA LYS A 72 4.67 3.00 -7.08
C LYS A 72 5.17 1.91 -6.14
N PHE A 73 6.20 2.20 -5.34
CA PHE A 73 6.77 1.27 -4.37
C PHE A 73 5.73 0.80 -3.35
N ILE A 74 4.96 1.73 -2.78
CA ILE A 74 3.85 1.41 -1.86
C ILE A 74 2.83 0.49 -2.53
N ALA A 75 2.41 0.83 -3.76
CA ALA A 75 1.42 0.05 -4.49
C ALA A 75 1.91 -1.38 -4.77
N THR A 76 3.19 -1.56 -5.14
CA THR A 76 3.81 -2.87 -5.34
C THR A 76 3.91 -3.63 -4.02
N THR A 77 4.38 -2.98 -2.96
CA THR A 77 4.51 -3.55 -1.63
C THR A 77 3.19 -4.11 -1.12
N CYS A 78 2.10 -3.33 -1.20
CA CYS A 78 0.77 -3.76 -0.77
C CYS A 78 0.16 -4.89 -1.62
N ARG A 79 0.64 -5.12 -2.84
CA ARG A 79 0.16 -6.22 -3.72
C ARG A 79 0.93 -7.53 -3.56
N VAL A 80 2.21 -7.45 -3.23
CA VAL A 80 3.12 -8.61 -3.27
C VAL A 80 3.45 -9.12 -1.86
N ALA A 81 3.46 -8.25 -0.85
CA ALA A 81 3.93 -8.58 0.51
C ALA A 81 2.81 -9.09 1.44
N ASP A 82 1.96 -10.00 0.93
CA ASP A 82 0.73 -10.46 1.60
C ASP A 82 0.94 -11.05 3.00
N ALA A 83 2.09 -11.68 3.25
CA ALA A 83 2.39 -12.35 4.53
C ALA A 83 3.31 -11.54 5.47
N ILE A 84 3.71 -10.32 5.09
CA ILE A 84 4.77 -9.56 5.77
C ILE A 84 4.25 -8.27 6.39
N LEU A 85 3.29 -7.60 5.74
CA LEU A 85 2.84 -6.30 6.22
C LEU A 85 2.00 -6.43 7.49
N SER A 86 2.57 -5.94 8.59
CA SER A 86 1.88 -5.80 9.87
C SER A 86 1.02 -4.54 9.91
N VAL A 87 0.17 -4.43 10.95
CA VAL A 87 -0.59 -3.21 11.26
C VAL A 87 0.32 -2.00 11.37
N THR A 88 1.50 -2.15 12.00
CA THR A 88 2.49 -1.06 12.13
C THR A 88 3.01 -0.59 10.77
N ASN A 89 3.41 -1.52 9.90
CA ASN A 89 3.90 -1.15 8.56
C ASN A 89 2.82 -0.45 7.73
N LEU A 90 1.58 -0.91 7.84
CA LEU A 90 0.45 -0.28 7.13
C LEU A 90 0.10 1.09 7.68
N LYS A 91 0.28 1.35 8.98
CA LYS A 91 0.11 2.70 9.56
C LYS A 91 1.09 3.69 8.92
N ASP A 92 2.36 3.30 8.76
CA ASP A 92 3.38 4.14 8.15
C ASP A 92 3.07 4.40 6.66
N ILE A 93 2.65 3.35 5.93
CA ILE A 93 2.26 3.45 4.52
C ILE A 93 1.05 4.37 4.33
N VAL A 94 -0.04 4.12 5.07
CA VAL A 94 -1.29 4.89 4.94
C VAL A 94 -1.09 6.33 5.42
N GLY A 95 -0.27 6.53 6.46
CA GLY A 95 0.13 7.86 6.92
C GLY A 95 0.90 8.64 5.86
N THR A 96 1.87 7.99 5.20
CA THR A 96 2.62 8.59 4.08
C THR A 96 1.69 9.01 2.94
N LEU A 97 0.77 8.13 2.53
CA LEU A 97 -0.21 8.45 1.48
C LEU A 97 -1.14 9.59 1.89
N SER A 98 -1.64 9.57 3.13
CA SER A 98 -2.50 10.63 3.66
C SER A 98 -1.78 11.97 3.73
N TYR A 99 -0.48 11.99 4.05
CA TYR A 99 0.32 13.22 3.96
C TYR A 99 0.42 13.73 2.52
N LEU A 100 0.73 12.84 1.58
CA LEU A 100 0.95 13.18 0.17
C LEU A 100 -0.30 13.71 -0.54
N THR A 101 -1.52 13.41 -0.06
CA THR A 101 -2.77 13.94 -0.66
C THR A 101 -2.81 15.48 -0.76
N SER A 102 -2.03 16.22 0.02
CA SER A 102 -1.97 17.69 -0.10
C SER A 102 -1.08 18.18 -1.25
N ASP A 103 -0.50 17.29 -2.06
CA ASP A 103 0.36 17.64 -3.19
C ASP A 103 -0.42 18.35 -4.31
N GLN A 104 0.19 19.39 -4.89
CA GLN A 104 -0.46 20.21 -5.91
C GLN A 104 -0.29 19.64 -7.33
N ASN A 105 0.61 18.68 -7.52
CA ASN A 105 0.87 18.08 -8.80
C ASN A 105 -0.17 16.99 -9.11
N ASN A 106 -1.03 17.26 -10.10
CA ASN A 106 -2.06 16.33 -10.54
C ASN A 106 -1.52 14.92 -10.89
N ASN A 107 -0.30 14.79 -11.40
CA ASN A 107 0.29 13.48 -11.69
C ASN A 107 0.69 12.74 -10.42
N VAL A 108 1.13 13.46 -9.39
CA VAL A 108 1.40 12.88 -8.07
C VAL A 108 0.08 12.46 -7.42
N LEU A 109 -0.96 13.30 -7.46
CA LEU A 109 -2.31 12.96 -6.96
C LEU A 109 -2.86 11.67 -7.57
N LYS A 110 -2.79 11.51 -8.90
CA LYS A 110 -3.19 10.26 -9.57
C LYS A 110 -2.41 9.04 -9.07
N SER A 111 -1.10 9.17 -8.87
CA SER A 111 -0.27 8.09 -8.31
C SER A 111 -0.62 7.79 -6.86
N ILE A 112 -0.89 8.82 -6.03
CA ILE A 112 -1.33 8.66 -4.65
C ILE A 112 -2.63 7.86 -4.61
N ILE A 113 -3.67 8.27 -5.36
CA ILE A 113 -4.97 7.58 -5.38
C ILE A 113 -4.83 6.12 -5.83
N THR A 114 -4.01 5.86 -6.86
CA THR A 114 -3.72 4.50 -7.32
C THR A 114 -3.09 3.65 -6.21
N SER A 115 -2.08 4.20 -5.52
CA SER A 115 -1.41 3.50 -4.42
C SER A 115 -2.29 3.33 -3.19
N SER A 116 -3.16 4.30 -2.89
CA SER A 116 -4.17 4.22 -1.84
C SER A 116 -5.18 3.12 -2.10
N THR A 117 -5.53 2.86 -3.36
CA THR A 117 -6.41 1.73 -3.73
C THR A 117 -5.80 0.39 -3.31
N SER A 118 -4.50 0.17 -3.59
CA SER A 118 -3.79 -1.03 -3.14
C SER A 118 -3.63 -1.09 -1.62
N ALA A 119 -3.27 0.04 -1.00
CA ALA A 119 -3.04 0.11 0.44
C ALA A 119 -4.33 -0.10 1.24
N TYR A 120 -5.46 0.42 0.77
CA TYR A 120 -6.75 0.26 1.43
C TYR A 120 -7.22 -1.21 1.39
N LYS A 121 -7.16 -1.84 0.21
CA LYS A 121 -7.43 -3.30 0.05
C LYS A 121 -6.61 -4.13 1.04
N LYS A 122 -5.30 -3.89 1.09
CA LYS A 122 -4.38 -4.63 1.96
C LYS A 122 -4.63 -4.32 3.43
N GLY A 123 -4.82 -3.05 3.78
CA GLY A 123 -5.10 -2.58 5.14
C GLY A 123 -6.35 -3.23 5.71
N PHE A 124 -7.43 -3.25 4.93
CA PHE A 124 -8.69 -3.89 5.32
C PHE A 124 -8.50 -5.40 5.52
N GLN A 125 -7.83 -6.08 4.57
CA GLN A 125 -7.52 -7.50 4.70
C GLN A 125 -6.73 -7.81 5.97
N VAL A 126 -5.70 -7.02 6.28
CA VAL A 126 -4.89 -7.20 7.50
C VAL A 126 -5.73 -6.95 8.74
N LEU A 127 -6.53 -5.88 8.79
CA LEU A 127 -7.41 -5.60 9.94
C LEU A 127 -8.39 -6.74 10.23
N CYS A 128 -8.93 -7.41 9.20
CA CYS A 128 -9.84 -8.53 9.38
C CYS A 128 -9.15 -9.84 9.78
N LEU A 129 -7.87 -10.02 9.44
CA LEU A 129 -7.15 -11.28 9.64
C LEU A 129 -6.15 -11.25 10.80
N ASP A 130 -5.70 -10.06 11.19
CA ASP A 130 -4.66 -9.90 12.20
C ASP A 130 -5.21 -10.02 13.62
N SER A 131 -4.95 -11.17 14.22
CA SER A 131 -5.23 -11.45 15.62
C SER A 131 -4.08 -11.10 16.56
N ALA A 132 -2.89 -10.74 16.04
CA ALA A 132 -1.68 -10.57 16.84
C ALA A 132 -1.52 -9.14 17.38
N SER A 133 -1.92 -8.11 16.61
CA SER A 133 -1.80 -6.72 17.06
C SER A 133 -2.80 -6.37 18.16
N SER A 134 -2.47 -5.31 18.92
CA SER A 134 -3.37 -4.75 19.91
C SER A 134 -4.61 -4.14 19.26
N GLU A 135 -5.74 -4.12 19.98
CA GLU A 135 -6.96 -3.42 19.51
C GLU A 135 -6.69 -1.93 19.26
N GLN A 136 -5.85 -1.30 20.11
CA GLN A 136 -5.47 0.09 19.95
C GLN A 136 -4.71 0.34 18.64
N ASP A 137 -3.81 -0.56 18.25
CA ASP A 137 -3.07 -0.42 16.99
C ASP A 137 -3.94 -0.65 15.77
N ARG A 138 -4.85 -1.65 15.82
CA ARG A 138 -5.85 -1.88 14.77
C ARG A 138 -6.76 -0.65 14.60
N GLN A 139 -7.26 -0.11 15.71
CA GLN A 139 -8.09 1.10 15.67
C GLN A 139 -7.32 2.30 15.12
N ALA A 140 -6.03 2.45 15.46
CA ALA A 140 -5.21 3.53 14.92
C ALA A 140 -5.03 3.41 13.39
N LEU A 141 -4.77 2.19 12.88
CA LEU A 141 -4.72 1.94 11.44
C LEU A 141 -6.06 2.23 10.76
N TRP A 142 -7.16 1.74 11.34
CA TRP A 142 -8.50 2.00 10.81
C TRP A 142 -8.81 3.50 10.75
N ASN A 143 -8.48 4.25 11.80
CA ASN A 143 -8.70 5.70 11.84
C ASN A 143 -7.94 6.42 10.72
N ILE A 144 -6.67 6.09 10.49
CA ILE A 144 -5.89 6.75 9.43
C ILE A 144 -6.33 6.33 8.03
N MET A 145 -6.82 5.10 7.85
CA MET A 145 -7.46 4.66 6.61
C MET A 145 -8.72 5.46 6.29
N ASN A 146 -9.59 5.69 7.28
CA ASN A 146 -10.78 6.53 7.12
C ASN A 146 -10.43 7.98 6.76
N VAL A 147 -9.33 8.52 7.32
CA VAL A 147 -8.84 9.86 6.94
C VAL A 147 -8.40 9.88 5.49
N LEU A 148 -7.62 8.88 5.05
CA LEU A 148 -7.18 8.77 3.66
C LEU A 148 -8.37 8.65 2.70
N GLU A 149 -9.34 7.80 3.03
CA GLU A 149 -10.57 7.62 2.27
C GLU A 149 -11.31 8.95 2.06
N LYS A 150 -11.58 9.69 3.15
CA LYS A 150 -12.31 10.97 3.08
C LYS A 150 -11.62 11.96 2.14
N LYS A 151 -10.29 12.07 2.24
CA LYS A 151 -9.51 12.95 1.37
C LYS A 151 -9.57 12.55 -0.11
N ILE A 152 -9.61 11.26 -0.41
CA ILE A 152 -9.74 10.79 -1.80
C ILE A 152 -11.16 11.01 -2.33
N ILE A 153 -12.18 10.85 -1.48
CA ILE A 153 -13.57 11.15 -1.84
C ILE A 153 -13.74 12.64 -2.20
N GLU A 154 -13.05 13.55 -1.50
CA GLU A 154 -13.03 14.98 -1.86
C GLU A 154 -12.49 15.23 -3.28
N PHE A 155 -11.67 14.34 -3.83
CA PHE A 155 -11.16 14.44 -5.19
C PHE A 155 -12.15 14.02 -6.28
N LEU A 156 -13.34 13.51 -5.93
CA LEU A 156 -14.37 13.20 -6.94
C LEU A 156 -14.84 14.45 -7.69
N ASP A 157 -14.79 15.61 -7.04
CA ASP A 157 -15.16 16.92 -7.61
C ASP A 157 -13.93 17.75 -8.03
N HIS A 158 -12.74 17.14 -8.13
CA HIS A 158 -11.51 17.85 -8.47
C HIS A 158 -11.52 18.40 -9.91
N ASP A 159 -10.92 19.56 -10.17
CA ASP A 159 -10.93 20.21 -11.50
C ASP A 159 -10.25 19.35 -12.59
N ASN A 160 -9.18 18.65 -12.22
CA ASN A 160 -8.48 17.75 -13.13
C ASN A 160 -9.24 16.44 -13.36
N ASP A 161 -9.65 16.20 -14.60
CA ASP A 161 -10.38 14.99 -15.00
C ASP A 161 -9.64 13.68 -14.67
N GLY A 162 -8.33 13.66 -14.89
CA GLY A 162 -7.51 12.50 -14.58
C GLY A 162 -7.52 12.16 -13.09
N VAL A 163 -7.54 13.17 -12.22
CA VAL A 163 -7.67 12.97 -10.76
C VAL A 163 -9.04 12.37 -10.43
N ARG A 164 -10.13 12.93 -10.98
CA ARG A 164 -11.49 12.40 -10.77
C ARG A 164 -11.63 10.94 -11.20
N VAL A 165 -11.11 10.59 -12.39
CA VAL A 165 -11.16 9.20 -12.92
C VAL A 165 -10.48 8.22 -11.96
N HIS A 166 -9.33 8.58 -11.40
CA HIS A 166 -8.65 7.72 -10.43
C HIS A 166 -9.44 7.62 -9.12
N SER A 167 -10.08 8.70 -8.67
CA SER A 167 -10.94 8.69 -7.48
C SER A 167 -12.18 7.82 -7.67
N TYR A 168 -12.80 7.81 -8.85
CA TYR A 168 -13.89 6.88 -9.15
C TYR A 168 -13.44 5.41 -9.08
N HIS A 169 -12.24 5.08 -9.57
CA HIS A 169 -11.71 3.72 -9.45
C HIS A 169 -11.41 3.31 -8.00
N PHE A 170 -10.96 4.25 -7.18
CA PHE A 170 -10.82 4.03 -5.74
C PHE A 170 -12.20 3.77 -5.10
N LEU A 171 -13.22 4.57 -5.43
CA LEU A 171 -14.57 4.39 -4.92
C LEU A 171 -15.19 3.05 -5.36
N GLU A 172 -15.00 2.64 -6.61
CA GLU A 172 -15.40 1.32 -7.11
C GLU A 172 -14.82 0.20 -6.24
N THR A 173 -13.53 0.30 -5.93
CA THR A 173 -12.86 -0.64 -5.02
C THR A 173 -13.51 -0.67 -3.64
N LEU A 174 -13.82 0.49 -3.05
CA LEU A 174 -14.47 0.55 -1.73
C LEU A 174 -15.82 -0.14 -1.74
N ILE A 175 -16.67 0.17 -2.73
CA ILE A 175 -17.99 -0.45 -2.88
C ILE A 175 -17.86 -1.97 -2.96
N ILE A 176 -16.87 -2.49 -3.69
CA ILE A 176 -16.64 -3.94 -3.79
C ILE A 176 -16.19 -4.55 -2.45
N ILE A 177 -15.32 -3.88 -1.70
CA ILE A 177 -14.83 -4.38 -0.40
C ILE A 177 -15.94 -4.36 0.66
N ASP A 178 -16.74 -3.30 0.68
CA ASP A 178 -17.77 -3.04 1.71
C ASP A 178 -19.15 -3.61 1.33
N SER A 179 -19.25 -4.42 0.26
CA SER A 179 -20.48 -5.08 -0.15
C SER A 179 -20.41 -6.60 -0.02
N PHE A 180 -21.59 -7.23 0.13
CA PHE A 180 -21.69 -8.68 0.10
C PHE A 180 -21.75 -9.17 -1.35
N PRO A 181 -21.00 -10.24 -1.70
CA PRO A 181 -21.11 -10.84 -3.02
C PRO A 181 -22.52 -11.41 -3.22
N ALA A 182 -23.20 -10.98 -4.28
CA ALA A 182 -24.47 -11.55 -4.67
C ALA A 182 -24.30 -13.04 -5.03
N SER A 183 -25.29 -13.87 -4.68
CA SER A 183 -25.29 -15.31 -4.97
C SER A 183 -25.18 -15.67 -6.46
N SER A 184 -25.45 -14.72 -7.35
CA SER A 184 -25.39 -14.83 -8.81
C SER A 184 -24.31 -13.94 -9.47
N GLY A 185 -23.52 -13.20 -8.69
CA GLY A 185 -22.45 -12.36 -9.23
C GLY A 185 -21.31 -13.23 -9.79
N PRO A 186 -20.59 -12.79 -10.85
CA PRO A 186 -19.37 -13.48 -11.25
C PRO A 186 -18.43 -13.50 -10.04
N LEU A 187 -18.05 -14.70 -9.60
CA LEU A 187 -17.04 -14.90 -8.57
C LEU A 187 -15.78 -14.17 -9.02
N TYR A 188 -15.51 -12.98 -8.49
CA TYR A 188 -14.20 -12.37 -8.62
C TYR A 188 -13.23 -13.36 -7.97
N VAL A 189 -12.42 -14.00 -8.81
CA VAL A 189 -11.66 -15.20 -8.48
C VAL A 189 -10.59 -14.84 -7.45
N GLY A 190 -10.95 -15.03 -6.18
CA GLY A 190 -10.08 -14.98 -5.02
C GLY A 190 -10.53 -16.08 -4.06
N THR A 191 -10.13 -17.30 -4.37
CA THR A 191 -10.31 -18.54 -3.57
C THR A 191 -10.73 -18.33 -2.12
N ARG A 192 -12.03 -18.40 -1.84
CA ARG A 192 -12.54 -18.90 -0.56
C ARG A 192 -13.72 -19.81 -0.85
N ARG A 193 -13.48 -21.13 -0.75
CA ARG A 193 -14.57 -22.07 -0.46
C ARG A 193 -15.06 -21.72 0.95
N GLY A 194 -16.16 -20.99 1.03
CA GLY A 194 -16.92 -20.89 2.28
C GLY A 194 -17.42 -22.27 2.71
N PRO A 195 -17.73 -22.48 4.00
CA PRO A 195 -18.28 -23.72 4.47
C PRO A 195 -19.61 -23.98 3.74
N LYS A 196 -19.80 -25.20 3.24
CA LYS A 196 -21.10 -25.61 2.69
C LYS A 196 -22.10 -25.53 3.84
N LEU A 197 -23.08 -24.64 3.72
CA LEU A 197 -24.29 -24.69 4.52
C LEU A 197 -24.94 -26.04 4.23
N THR A 198 -24.91 -26.96 5.19
CA THR A 198 -25.71 -28.18 5.16
C THR A 198 -27.16 -27.74 5.23
N THR A 199 -27.88 -27.88 4.12
CA THR A 199 -29.33 -27.77 4.07
C THR A 199 -29.92 -28.73 5.10
N GLU A 200 -30.64 -28.18 6.06
CA GLU A 200 -31.50 -28.92 6.97
C GLU A 200 -32.41 -29.84 6.15
N GLN A 201 -32.44 -31.12 6.52
CA GLN A 201 -33.43 -32.06 6.04
C GLN A 201 -34.78 -31.66 6.67
N GLU A 202 -35.63 -31.03 5.87
CA GLU A 202 -37.08 -31.15 6.05
C GLU A 202 -37.45 -32.59 5.65
N ASP A 203 -37.49 -33.50 6.63
CA ASP A 203 -38.16 -34.78 6.48
C ASP A 203 -39.48 -34.76 7.27
N ILE A 204 -40.54 -35.06 6.52
CA ILE A 204 -41.95 -35.23 6.89
C ILE A 204 -42.14 -36.47 7.77
#